data_AF-A0A356KQB1-F1
#
_entry.id   AF-A0A356KQB1-F1
#
_cell.length_a   1.000
_cell.length_b   1.000
_cell.length_c   1.000
_cell.angle_alpha   90.00
_cell.angle_beta   90.00
_cell.angle_gamma   90.00
#
_symmetry.space_group_name_H-M   'P 1'
#
loop_
_entity.id
_entity.type
_entity.pdbx_description
1 polymer ?
#
loop_
_entity_poly.entity_id
_entity_poly.type
_entity_poly.pdbx_seq_one_letter_code
_entity_poly.pdbx_strand_id
1 'polypeptide(L)' 'MTETTELVQSLAANVRKVFVGKEQVVEAVLTALLAEGHLLIEDAPGVGKTTLAKSLARSIDCAFKRIQFTPDL' A
#
# COMPACT_ATOMS: atom_id res chain seq x y z
N MET A 1 15.02 -14.99 11.17
CA MET A 1 14.28 -13.74 11.49
C MET A 1 14.84 -12.53 10.73
N THR A 2 16.15 -12.41 10.52
CA THR A 2 16.78 -11.29 9.79
C THR A 2 16.31 -11.15 8.34
N GLU A 3 16.20 -12.26 7.61
CA GLU A 3 15.80 -12.29 6.19
C GLU A 3 14.40 -11.70 5.95
N THR A 4 13.42 -12.02 6.81
CA THR A 4 12.06 -11.46 6.71
C THR A 4 12.07 -9.95 6.93
N THR A 5 12.85 -9.47 7.90
CA THR A 5 12.99 -8.04 8.17
C THR A 5 13.59 -7.30 6.98
N GLU A 6 14.63 -7.85 6.35
CA GLU A 6 15.26 -7.28 5.14
C GLU A 6 14.29 -7.22 3.97
N LEU A 7 13.45 -8.25 3.78
CA LEU A 7 12.43 -8.27 2.75
C LEU A 7 11.39 -7.16 2.97
N VAL A 8 10.89 -7.00 4.20
CA VAL A 8 9.91 -5.96 4.56
C VAL A 8 10.51 -4.57 4.37
N GLN A 9 11.77 -4.35 4.77
CA GLN A 9 12.47 -3.10 4.54
C GLN A 9 12.63 -2.80 3.05
N SER A 10 12.93 -3.81 2.24
CA SER A 10 13.04 -3.69 0.79
C SER A 10 11.70 -3.33 0.14
N LEU A 11 10.60 -3.94 0.60
CA LEU A 11 9.24 -3.60 0.17
C LEU A 11 8.89 -2.15 0.53
N ALA A 12 9.15 -1.74 1.77
CA ALA A 12 8.91 -0.37 2.23
C ALA A 12 9.70 0.65 1.40
N ALA A 13 10.99 0.37 1.16
CA ALA A 13 11.85 1.21 0.32
C ALA A 13 11.30 1.32 -1.11
N ASN A 14 10.75 0.25 -1.68
CA ASN A 14 10.19 0.29 -3.02
C ASN A 14 8.91 1.13 -3.09
N VAL A 15 8.01 1.02 -2.11
CA VAL A 15 6.78 1.82 -2.04
C VAL A 15 7.10 3.31 -1.85
N ARG A 16 8.07 3.64 -0.99
CA ARG A 16 8.51 5.03 -0.72
C ARG A 16 9.05 5.77 -1.95
N LYS A 17 9.56 5.04 -2.97
CA LYS A 17 10.00 5.67 -4.24
C LYS A 17 8.84 6.34 -5.00
N VAL A 18 7.61 5.89 -4.79
CA VAL A 18 6.42 6.34 -5.54
C VAL A 18 5.41 7.06 -4.64
N PHE A 19 5.38 6.74 -3.34
CA PHE A 19 4.48 7.33 -2.35
C PHE A 19 5.29 8.09 -1.29
N VAL A 20 5.45 9.38 -1.51
CA VAL A 20 6.41 10.24 -0.77
C VAL A 20 5.71 10.96 0.39
N GLY A 21 6.43 11.13 1.51
CA GLY A 21 6.04 12.04 2.60
C GLY A 21 5.00 11.49 3.59
N LYS A 22 4.60 10.22 3.48
CA LYS A 22 3.60 9.58 4.35
C LYS A 22 4.10 8.25 4.91
N GLU A 23 5.16 8.32 5.70
CA GLU A 23 5.88 7.14 6.24
C GLU A 23 4.96 6.21 7.05
N GLN A 24 4.17 6.78 7.97
CA GLN A 24 3.23 6.04 8.81
C GLN A 24 2.18 5.28 7.99
N VAL A 25 1.79 5.79 6.82
CA VAL A 25 0.85 5.12 5.93
C VAL A 25 1.51 3.90 5.28
N VAL A 26 2.78 4.01 4.87
CA VAL A 26 3.54 2.88 4.33
C VAL A 26 3.68 1.77 5.38
N GLU A 27 4.02 2.13 6.62
CA GLU A 27 4.11 1.18 7.73
C GLU A 27 2.75 0.50 8.02
N ALA A 28 1.65 1.26 8.06
CA ALA A 28 0.32 0.72 8.28
C ALA A 28 -0.11 -0.25 7.16
N VAL A 29 0.21 0.07 5.90
CA VAL A 29 -0.06 -0.80 4.75
C VAL A 29 0.69 -2.13 4.86
N LEU A 30 1.98 -2.09 5.17
CA LEU A 30 2.78 -3.30 5.33
C LEU A 30 2.35 -4.13 6.54
N THR A 31 1.98 -3.46 7.63
CA THR A 31 1.42 -4.11 8.82
C THR A 31 0.13 -4.84 8.47
N ALA A 32 -0.80 -4.17 7.76
CA ALA A 32 -2.04 -4.79 7.32
C ALA A 32 -1.79 -5.96 6.38
N LEU A 33 -0.85 -5.84 5.43
CA LEU A 33 -0.48 -6.93 4.52
C LEU A 33 0.03 -8.17 5.28
N LEU A 34 0.96 -7.98 6.22
CA LEU A 34 1.56 -9.06 7.00
C LEU A 34 0.58 -9.70 7.98
N ALA A 35 -0.41 -8.94 8.45
CA ALA A 35 -1.47 -9.43 9.32
C ALA A 35 -2.69 -9.99 8.56
N GLU A 36 -2.62 -10.07 7.23
CA GLU A 36 -3.75 -10.47 6.35
C GLU A 36 -5.02 -9.62 6.56
N GLY A 37 -4.83 -8.35 6.94
CA GLY A 37 -5.90 -7.41 7.25
C GLY A 37 -6.37 -6.56 6.07
N HIS A 38 -7.30 -5.63 6.37
CA HIS A 38 -7.81 -4.65 5.42
C HIS A 38 -7.50 -3.23 5.90
N LEU A 39 -7.27 -2.31 4.95
CA LEU A 39 -6.95 -0.92 5.24
C LEU A 39 -8.03 0.01 4.68
N LEU A 40 -8.58 0.86 5.54
CA LEU A 40 -9.39 2.01 5.15
C LEU A 40 -8.48 3.24 5.06
N ILE A 41 -8.49 3.94 3.92
CA ILE A 41 -7.69 5.15 3.72
C ILE A 41 -8.61 6.35 3.53
N GLU A 42 -8.79 7.11 4.59
CA GLU A 42 -9.52 8.38 4.59
C GLU A 42 -8.54 9.52 4.29
N ASP A 43 -8.70 10.13 3.12
CA ASP A 43 -7.79 11.20 2.70
C ASP A 43 -8.44 12.02 1.58
N ALA A 44 -7.92 13.20 1.30
CA ALA A 44 -8.43 14.07 0.23
C ALA A 44 -8.31 13.42 -1.17
N PRO A 45 -9.14 13.82 -2.15
CA PRO A 45 -8.95 13.35 -3.53
C PRO A 45 -7.57 13.75 -4.07
N GLY A 46 -6.96 12.90 -4.90
CA GLY A 46 -5.68 13.20 -5.58
C GLY A 46 -4.40 12.91 -4.77
N VAL A 47 -4.49 12.52 -3.50
CA VAL A 47 -3.35 12.25 -2.59
C VAL A 47 -2.61 10.92 -2.82
N GLY A 48 -2.81 10.27 -3.97
CA GLY A 48 -2.03 9.07 -4.33
C GLY A 48 -2.52 7.73 -3.76
N LYS A 49 -3.75 7.63 -3.21
CA LYS A 49 -4.34 6.36 -2.72
C LYS A 49 -4.24 5.21 -3.73
N THR A 50 -4.62 5.48 -4.99
CA THR A 50 -4.51 4.50 -6.08
C THR A 50 -3.05 4.16 -6.41
N THR A 51 -2.15 5.14 -6.32
CA THR A 51 -0.72 4.95 -6.57
C THR A 51 -0.10 4.03 -5.52
N LEU A 52 -0.44 4.23 -4.24
CA LEU A 52 -0.03 3.38 -3.13
C LEU A 52 -0.48 1.92 -3.31
N ALA A 53 -1.76 1.71 -3.61
CA ALA A 53 -2.28 0.35 -3.80
C ALA A 53 -1.64 -0.35 -5.02
N LYS A 54 -1.40 0.38 -6.11
CA LYS A 54 -0.71 -0.15 -7.31
C LYS A 54 0.77 -0.44 -7.06
N SER A 55 1.47 0.43 -6.33
CA SER A 55 2.91 0.24 -6.05
C SER A 55 3.12 -0.95 -5.13
N LEU A 56 2.26 -1.14 -4.13
CA LEU A 56 2.27 -2.32 -3.28
C LEU A 56 2.06 -3.58 -4.11
N ALA A 57 0.98 -3.66 -4.90
CA ALA A 57 0.67 -4.83 -5.72
C ALA A 57 1.81 -5.21 -6.66
N ARG A 58 2.43 -4.22 -7.33
CA ARG A 58 3.62 -4.46 -8.17
C ARG A 58 4.85 -4.93 -7.39
N SER A 59 5.00 -4.51 -6.13
CA SER A 59 6.15 -4.89 -5.30
C SER A 59 6.13 -6.34 -4.86
N ILE A 60 4.95 -6.97 -4.87
CA ILE A 60 4.72 -8.37 -4.44
C ILE A 60 4.14 -9.25 -5.57
N ASP A 61 4.24 -8.80 -6.82
CA ASP A 61 3.72 -9.49 -8.01
C ASP A 61 2.24 -9.92 -7.90
N CYS A 62 1.41 -9.04 -7.33
CA CYS A 62 -0.03 -9.28 -7.16
C CYS A 62 -0.87 -8.55 -8.22
N ALA A 63 -2.03 -9.12 -8.52
CA ALA A 63 -3.04 -8.45 -9.34
C ALA A 63 -3.62 -7.23 -8.60
N PHE A 64 -3.79 -6.12 -9.32
CA PHE A 64 -4.49 -4.94 -8.82
C PHE A 64 -5.85 -4.80 -9.51
N LYS A 65 -6.92 -4.70 -8.72
CA LYS A 65 -8.28 -4.41 -9.19
C LYS A 65 -8.81 -3.20 -8.43
N ARG A 66 -9.48 -2.29 -9.14
CA ARG A 66 -10.15 -1.11 -8.56
C ARG A 66 -11.64 -1.19 -8.86
N ILE A 67 -12.45 -1.06 -7.82
CA ILE A 67 -13.90 -0.89 -7.91
C ILE A 67 -14.20 0.55 -7.52
N GLN A 68 -14.89 1.28 -8.38
CA GLN A 68 -15.35 2.63 -8.07
C GLN A 68 -16.77 2.53 -7.54
N PHE A 69 -16.98 3.02 -6.33
CA PHE A 69 -18.31 3.15 -5.75
C PHE A 69 -19.02 4.32 -6.44
N THR A 70 -20.23 4.09 -6.93
CA THR A 70 -21.12 5.09 -7.53
C THR A 70 -22.40 5.14 -6.70
N PRO A 71 -23.03 6.31 -6.53
CA PRO A 71 -24.25 6.43 -5.72
C PRO A 71 -25.47 5.74 -6.37
N ASP A 72 -25.39 5.43 -7.67
CA ASP A 72 -26.47 4.86 -8.46
C ASP A 72 -26.66 3.33 -8.27
N LEU A 73 -25.82 2.70 -7.44
CA LEU A 73 -25.93 1.29 -7.03
C LEU A 73 -25.99 1.17 -5.51
#